data_AF-A0AAN9A7Y7-F1
#
_entry.id   AF-A0AAN9A7Y7-F1
#
_cell.length_a   1.000
_cell.length_b   1.000
_cell.length_c   1.000
_cell.angle_alpha   90.00
_cell.angle_beta   90.00
_cell.angle_gamma   90.00
#
_symmetry.space_group_name_H-M   'P 1'
#
loop_
_entity.id
_entity.type
_entity.pdbx_description
1 polymer ?
#
loop_
_entity_poly.entity_id
_entity_poly.type
_entity_poly.pdbx_seq_one_letter_code
_entity_poly.pdbx_strand_id
1 'polypeptide(L)' 'FGALTPLEPRLGKKLIEPLTNLIHSTSAMSLLYECINTVIAVLISISSGMPNHNASIQLCVQKLRILIEDSDQN' A
#
# COMPACT_ATOMS: atom_id res chain seq x y z
N PHE A 1 -7.70 -5.23 -5.50
CA PHE A 1 -8.14 -3.81 -5.63
C PHE A 1 -7.30 -2.99 -6.59
N GLY A 2 -5.97 -3.19 -6.67
CA GLY A 2 -5.08 -2.39 -7.55
C GLY A 2 -5.48 -2.31 -9.03
N ALA A 3 -6.17 -3.32 -9.59
CA ALA A 3 -6.65 -3.31 -10.97
C ALA A 3 -7.78 -2.29 -11.25
N LEU A 4 -8.53 -1.89 -10.23
CA LEU A 4 -9.63 -0.92 -10.37
C LEU A 4 -9.14 0.52 -10.30
N THR A 5 -7.95 0.76 -9.75
CA THR A 5 -7.44 2.12 -9.53
C THR A 5 -7.18 2.92 -10.82
N PRO A 6 -6.59 2.33 -11.88
CA PRO A 6 -6.42 3.03 -13.15
C PRO A 6 -7.76 3.40 -13.82
N LEU A 7 -8.82 2.64 -13.55
CA LEU A 7 -10.16 2.87 -14.10
C LEU A 7 -10.92 3.96 -13.33
N GLU A 8 -10.74 4.00 -12.00
CA GLU A 8 -11.41 4.96 -11.11
C GLU A 8 -10.41 5.61 -10.12
N PRO A 9 -9.62 6.63 -10.56
CA PRO A 9 -8.57 7.25 -9.73
C PRO A 9 -9.10 7.89 -8.43
N ARG A 10 -10.36 8.34 -8.45
CA ARG A 10 -11.03 8.91 -7.27
C ARG A 10 -11.23 7.87 -6.17
N LEU A 11 -11.53 6.63 -6.56
CA LEU A 11 -11.63 5.51 -5.62
C LEU A 11 -10.25 5.21 -5.01
N GLY A 12 -9.20 5.20 -5.84
CA GLY A 12 -7.81 5.05 -5.38
C GLY A 12 -7.46 6.00 -4.24
N LYS A 13 -7.75 7.29 -4.41
CA LYS A 13 -7.50 8.30 -3.37
C LYS A 13 -8.22 8.00 -2.06
N LYS A 14 -9.48 7.53 -2.11
CA LYS A 14 -10.26 7.15 -0.92
C LYS A 14 -9.76 5.86 -0.26
N LEU A 15 -9.03 5.02 -0.99
CA LEU A 15 -8.50 3.76 -0.47
C LEU A 15 -7.16 3.92 0.25
N ILE A 16 -6.41 5.01 0.03
CA ILE A 16 -5.10 5.21 0.67
C ILE A 16 -5.20 5.12 2.20
N GLU A 17 -6.05 5.94 2.82
CA GLU A 17 -6.21 5.99 4.28
C GLU A 17 -6.63 4.64 4.89
N PRO A 18 -7.72 3.99 4.45
CA PRO A 18 -8.13 2.71 5.02
C PRO A 18 -7.09 1.60 4.81
N LEU A 19 -6.37 1.59 3.67
CA LEU A 19 -5.29 0.61 3.44
C LEU A 19 -4.08 0.89 4.33
N THR A 20 -3.68 2.15 4.53
CA THR A 20 -2.59 2.46 5.47
C THR A 20 -2.94 2.09 6.90
N ASN A 21 -4.20 2.27 7.33
CA ASN A 21 -4.67 1.81 8.64
C ASN A 21 -4.57 0.29 8.77
N LEU A 22 -4.97 -0.46 7.75
CA LEU A 22 -4.82 -1.92 7.73
C LEU A 22 -3.35 -2.35 7.81
N ILE A 23 -2.45 -1.68 7.08
CA ILE A 23 -1.00 -1.94 7.11
C ILE A 23 -0.43 -1.72 8.53
N HIS A 24 -0.97 -0.77 9.27
CA HIS A 24 -0.58 -0.54 10.67
C HIS A 24 -1.05 -1.65 11.59
N SER A 25 -2.30 -2.11 11.46
CA SER A 25 -2.96 -2.96 12.46
C SER A 25 -2.91 -4.46 12.17
N THR A 26 -2.72 -4.87 10.92
CA THR A 26 -2.77 -6.30 10.55
C THR A 26 -1.51 -7.04 11.01
N SER A 27 -1.72 -8.23 11.59
CA SER A 27 -0.67 -9.23 11.86
C SER A 27 -0.62 -10.33 10.79
N ALA A 28 -1.60 -10.39 9.88
CA ALA A 28 -1.63 -11.37 8.80
C ALA A 28 -0.70 -10.94 7.65
N MET A 29 0.34 -11.73 7.39
CA MET A 29 1.37 -11.41 6.38
C MET A 29 0.81 -11.31 4.95
N SER A 30 -0.08 -12.22 4.57
CA SER A 30 -0.72 -12.19 3.25
C SER A 30 -1.51 -10.91 3.02
N LEU A 31 -2.35 -10.52 3.99
CA LEU A 31 -3.12 -9.28 3.93
C LEU A 31 -2.21 -8.04 3.96
N LEU A 32 -1.14 -8.06 4.76
CA LEU A 32 -0.16 -6.99 4.80
C LEU A 32 0.46 -6.76 3.41
N TYR A 33 0.91 -7.82 2.76
CA TYR A 33 1.49 -7.77 1.41
C TYR A 33 0.49 -7.24 0.38
N GLU A 34 -0.75 -7.74 0.39
CA GLU A 34 -1.80 -7.30 -0.54
C GLU A 34 -2.17 -5.81 -0.35
N CYS A 35 -2.24 -5.34 0.90
CA CYS A 35 -2.51 -3.94 1.20
C CYS A 35 -1.37 -3.04 0.71
N ILE A 36 -0.11 -3.43 0.97
CA ILE A 36 1.06 -2.67 0.50
C ILE A 36 1.09 -2.61 -1.02
N ASN A 37 0.95 -3.75 -1.70
CA ASN A 37 0.96 -3.82 -3.16
C ASN A 37 -0.15 -2.94 -3.77
N THR A 38 -1.34 -2.95 -3.15
CA THR A 38 -2.45 -2.10 -3.58
C THR A 38 -2.15 -0.61 -3.37
N VAL A 39 -1.59 -0.20 -2.22
CA VAL A 39 -1.20 1.20 -1.98
C VAL A 39 -0.17 1.66 -3.00
N ILE A 40 0.86 0.86 -3.28
CA ILE A 40 1.88 1.19 -4.29
C ILE A 40 1.24 1.37 -5.68
N ALA A 41 0.39 0.44 -6.09
CA ALA A 41 -0.32 0.52 -7.37
C ALA A 41 -1.19 1.79 -7.46
N VAL A 42 -1.87 2.15 -6.36
CA VAL A 42 -2.67 3.38 -6.28
C VAL A 42 -1.78 4.60 -6.44
N LEU A 43 -0.67 4.67 -5.70
CA LEU A 43 0.26 5.79 -5.74
C LEU A 43 0.87 6.00 -7.13
N ILE A 44 1.24 4.92 -7.82
CA ILE A 44 1.71 4.97 -9.22
C ILE A 44 0.63 5.55 -10.13
N SER A 45 -0.61 5.07 -10.00
CA SER A 45 -1.73 5.51 -10.86
C SER A 45 -2.13 6.98 -10.69
N ILE A 46 -1.83 7.60 -9.54
CA ILE A 46 -2.17 9.00 -9.24
C ILE A 46 -0.95 9.95 -9.23
N SER A 47 0.24 9.44 -9.54
CA SER A 47 1.52 10.15 -9.46
C SER A 47 1.65 11.37 -10.39
N SER A 48 0.75 11.52 -11.37
CA SER A 48 0.79 12.59 -12.38
C SER A 48 0.38 13.99 -11.88
N GLY A 49 0.02 14.18 -10.60
CA GLY A 49 -0.40 15.51 -10.15
C GLY A 49 -0.59 15.74 -8.65
N MET A 50 -0.04 14.90 -7.77
CA MET A 50 -0.24 15.06 -6.32
C MET A 50 1.10 15.14 -5.58
N PRO A 51 1.43 16.27 -4.92
CA PRO A 51 2.53 16.30 -3.97
C PRO A 51 2.09 15.64 -2.65
N ASN A 52 3.02 14.97 -1.96
CA ASN A 52 2.93 14.49 -0.57
C ASN A 52 2.28 13.14 -0.24
N HIS A 53 2.69 12.06 -0.91
CA HIS A 53 2.45 10.68 -0.43
C HIS A 53 3.66 10.03 0.29
N ASN A 54 4.66 10.83 0.68
CA ASN A 54 5.92 10.32 1.24
C ASN A 54 5.71 9.45 2.50
N ALA A 55 4.79 9.86 3.40
CA ALA A 55 4.49 9.09 4.61
C ALA A 55 3.98 7.67 4.30
N SER A 56 3.05 7.53 3.35
CA SER A 56 2.53 6.22 2.93
C SER A 56 3.61 5.38 2.24
N ILE A 57 4.48 6.01 1.44
CA ILE A 57 5.60 5.33 0.78
C ILE A 57 6.58 4.79 1.84
N GLN A 58 6.99 5.62 2.80
CA GLN A 58 7.88 5.21 3.89
C GLN A 58 7.28 4.06 4.71
N LEU A 59 5.99 4.13 5.02
CA LEU A 59 5.29 3.05 5.71
C LEU A 59 5.33 1.74 4.93
N CYS A 60 5.01 1.77 3.63
CA CYS A 60 5.07 0.60 2.77
C CYS A 60 6.48 0.01 2.70
N VAL A 61 7.52 0.85 2.55
CA VAL A 61 8.93 0.40 2.51
C VAL A 61 9.33 -0.24 3.84
N GLN A 62 9.01 0.39 4.97
CA GLN A 62 9.33 -0.14 6.29
C GLN A 62 8.66 -1.51 6.52
N LYS A 63 7.37 -1.63 6.19
CA LYS A 63 6.62 -2.88 6.38
C LYS A 63 7.06 -3.98 5.41
N LEU A 64 7.41 -3.65 4.16
CA LEU A 64 8.02 -4.60 3.23
C LEU A 64 9.35 -5.13 3.72
N ARG A 65 10.19 -4.26 4.29
CA ARG A 65 11.46 -4.69 4.87
C ARG A 65 11.24 -5.75 5.94
N ILE A 66 10.33 -5.49 6.88
CA ILE A 66 9.97 -6.47 7.92
C ILE A 66 9.48 -7.77 7.28
N LEU A 67 8.63 -7.70 6.26
CA LEU A 67 8.07 -8.87 5.57
C LEU A 67 9.14 -9.71 4.85
N ILE A 68 10.20 -9.07 4.34
CA ILE A 68 11.32 -9.75 3.66
C ILE A 68 12.36 -10.28 4.68
N GLU A 69 12.56 -9.58 5.79
CA GLU A 69 13.49 -9.96 6.86
C GLU A 69 12.89 -11.02 7.81
N ASP A 70 11.56 -11.12 7.86
CA ASP A 70 10.84 -12.20 8.55
C ASP A 70 11.27 -13.53 7.92
N SER A 71 12.17 -14.22 8.62
CA SER A 71 12.93 -15.36 8.10
C SER A 71 12.10 -16.64 7.96
N ASP A 72 10.78 -16.55 8.11
CA ASP A 72 9.81 -17.63 7.92
C ASP A 72 9.30 -17.71 6.47
N GLN A 73 10.17 -17.41 5.50
CA GLN A 73 9.98 -17.87 4.12
C GLN A 73 10.37 -19.36 4.02
N ASN A 74 9.64 -20.23 4.72
CA ASN A 74 9.65 -21.70 4.62
C ASN A 74 11.04 -22.39 4.61
#